data_AF-A0A7R9H7S1-F1
#
_entry.id   AF-A0A7R9H7S1-F1
#
_cell.length_a   1.000
_cell.length_b   1.000
_cell.length_c   1.000
_cell.angle_alpha   90.00
_cell.angle_beta   90.00
_cell.angle_gamma   90.00
#
_symmetry.space_group_name_H-M   'P 1'
#
loop_
_entity.id
_entity.type
_entity.pdbx_description
1 polymer ?
#
loop_
_entity_poly.entity_id
_entity_poly.type
_entity_poly.pdbx_seq_one_letter_code
_entity_poly.pdbx_strand_id
1 'polypeptide(L)' 'MFTSSAKITKSGGAEPDAFESSISQALLELEMNSDLKAQLRELYITKAKEIELNGKKV' A
#
# COMPACT_ATOMS: atom_id res chain seq x y z
N MET A 1 13.38 -0.15 12.57
CA MET A 1 13.47 -0.39 11.12
C MET A 1 12.03 -0.47 10.62
N PHE A 2 11.57 0.52 9.86
CA PHE A 2 10.21 0.48 9.28
C PHE A 2 10.25 -0.46 8.08
N THR A 3 9.41 -1.48 8.09
CA THR A 3 9.38 -2.46 7.00
C THR A 3 8.53 -1.89 5.87
N SER A 4 9.08 -1.83 4.66
CA SER A 4 8.33 -1.34 3.49
C SER A 4 7.06 -2.16 3.21
N SER A 5 6.92 -3.36 3.81
CA SER A 5 5.75 -4.24 3.73
C SER A 5 4.75 -4.07 4.89
N ALA A 6 4.84 -3.03 5.72
CA ALA A 6 4.00 -2.89 6.92
C ALA A 6 2.50 -2.72 6.64
N LYS A 7 2.12 -2.20 5.46
CA LYS A 7 0.72 -1.88 5.12
C LYS A 7 0.13 -2.78 4.04
N ILE A 8 0.86 -3.81 3.61
CA ILE A 8 0.38 -4.80 2.65
C ILE A 8 0.44 -6.21 3.23
N THR A 9 -0.65 -6.97 3.05
CA THR A 9 -0.75 -8.37 3.45
C THR A 9 -1.13 -9.21 2.24
N LYS A 10 -0.16 -9.95 1.68
CA LYS A 10 -0.41 -10.86 0.55
C LYS A 10 -0.96 -12.19 1.05
N SER A 11 -1.81 -12.80 0.24
CA SER A 11 -2.29 -14.17 0.49
C SER A 11 -1.12 -15.17 0.51
N GLY A 12 -1.12 -16.09 1.47
CA GLY A 12 -0.12 -17.16 1.55
C GLY A 12 1.29 -16.69 1.92
N GLY A 13 1.45 -15.46 2.44
CA GLY A 13 2.76 -14.93 2.84
C GLY A 13 3.68 -14.60 1.66
N ALA A 14 3.14 -14.42 0.46
CA ALA A 14 3.93 -13.98 -0.68
C ALA A 14 4.54 -12.60 -0.41
N GLU A 15 5.73 -12.36 -0.96
CA GLU A 15 6.36 -11.04 -0.87
C GLU A 15 5.66 -10.04 -1.82
N PRO A 16 5.48 -8.77 -1.41
CA PRO A 16 4.98 -7.73 -2.30
C PRO A 16 6.00 -7.43 -3.40
N ASP A 17 5.50 -7.08 -4.58
CA ASP A 17 6.38 -6.57 -5.63
C ASP A 17 6.88 -5.14 -5.31
N ALA A 18 7.78 -4.60 -6.15
CA ALA A 18 8.39 -3.29 -5.91
C ALA A 18 7.35 -2.14 -5.93
N PHE A 19 6.31 -2.26 -6.74
CA PHE A 19 5.25 -1.26 -6.83
C PHE A 19 4.34 -1.36 -5.60
N GLU A 20 3.91 -2.56 -5.25
CA GLU A 20 3.15 -2.83 -4.02
C GLU A 20 3.90 -2.35 -2.76
N SER A 21 5.22 -2.55 -2.72
CA SER A 21 6.08 -2.10 -1.63
C SER A 21 6.13 -0.56 -1.53
N SER A 22 6.17 0.14 -2.67
CA SER A 22 6.17 1.61 -2.68
C SER A 22 4.83 2.18 -2.19
N ILE A 23 3.70 1.56 -2.56
CA ILE A 23 2.37 1.93 -2.07
C ILE A 23 2.25 1.65 -0.56
N SER A 24 2.75 0.51 -0.09
CA SER A 24 2.75 0.17 1.33
C SER A 24 3.57 1.16 2.16
N GLN A 25 4.75 1.57 1.66
CA GLN A 25 5.57 2.60 2.29
C GLN A 25 4.85 3.95 2.36
N ALA A 26 4.21 4.39 1.28
CA ALA A 26 3.46 5.65 1.24
C ALA A 26 2.28 5.66 2.24
N LEU A 27 1.57 4.55 2.38
CA LEU A 27 0.50 4.40 3.38
C LEU A 27 1.03 4.48 4.82
N LEU A 28 2.21 3.91 5.08
CA LEU A 28 2.84 3.97 6.40
C LEU A 28 3.24 5.41 6.75
N GLU A 29 3.83 6.12 5.80
CA GLU A 29 4.19 7.54 5.97
C GLU A 29 2.95 8.40 6.22
N LEU A 30 1.85 8.13 5.52
CA LEU A 30 0.59 8.83 5.76
C LEU A 30 0.03 8.51 7.14
N GLU A 31 0.05 7.26 7.59
CA GLU A 31 -0.37 6.86 8.94
C GLU A 31 0.44 7.61 10.01
N MET A 32 1.75 7.77 9.81
CA MET A 32 2.62 8.39 10.80
C MET A 32 2.48 9.92 10.88
N ASN A 33 2.19 10.56 9.74
CA ASN A 33 2.33 12.02 9.59
C ASN A 33 1.00 12.75 9.35
N SER A 34 -0.14 12.06 9.34
CA SER A 34 -1.45 12.68 9.14
C SER A 34 -2.41 12.45 10.30
N ASP A 35 -3.46 13.26 10.33
CA ASP A 35 -4.59 13.12 11.26
C ASP A 35 -5.40 11.82 11.01
N LEU A 36 -5.12 11.12 9.91
CA LEU A 36 -5.73 9.83 9.55
C LEU A 36 -5.10 8.64 10.28
N LYS A 37 -4.12 8.86 11.15
CA LYS A 37 -3.39 7.81 11.89
C LYS A 37 -4.30 6.73 12.49
N ALA A 38 -5.38 7.13 13.16
CA ALA A 38 -6.30 6.20 13.80
C ALA A 38 -7.03 5.31 12.78
N GLN A 39 -7.39 5.87 11.63
CA GLN A 39 -8.08 5.15 10.55
C GLN A 39 -7.13 4.23 9.79
N LEU A 40 -5.88 4.65 9.63
CA LEU A 40 -4.89 3.90 8.86
C LEU A 40 -4.24 2.78 9.67
N ARG A 41 -4.17 2.88 11.01
CA ARG A 41 -3.51 1.87 11.88
C ARG A 41 -3.94 0.43 11.58
N GLU A 42 -5.23 0.17 11.44
CA GLU A 42 -5.77 -1.18 11.20
C GLU A 42 -6.18 -1.41 9.73
N LEU A 43 -5.82 -0.47 8.84
CA LEU A 43 -6.06 -0.60 7.41
C LEU A 43 -4.85 -1.26 6.73
N TYR A 44 -5.12 -2.31 5.96
CA TYR A 44 -4.13 -3.03 5.16
C TYR A 44 -4.68 -3.24 3.76
N ILE A 45 -3.80 -3.23 2.76
CA ILE A 45 -4.13 -3.63 1.39
C ILE A 45 -3.65 -5.06 1.13
N THR A 46 -4.26 -5.74 0.18
CA THR A 46 -3.84 -7.09 -0.23
C THR A 46 -3.20 -7.12 -1.61
N LYS A 47 -3.36 -6.04 -2.38
CA LYS A 47 -2.83 -5.88 -3.73
C LYS A 47 -2.84 -4.41 -4.14
N ALA A 48 -1.87 -4.02 -4.97
CA ALA A 48 -1.91 -2.78 -5.73
C ALA A 48 -1.60 -3.09 -7.21
N LYS A 49 -2.18 -2.33 -8.14
CA LYS A 49 -1.89 -2.49 -9.57
C LYS A 49 -1.98 -1.13 -10.27
N GLU A 50 -0.97 -0.82 -11.07
CA GLU A 50 -1.00 0.30 -12.00
C GLU A 50 -1.69 -0.12 -13.31
N ILE A 51 -2.60 0.71 -13.82
CA ILE A 51 -3.32 0.48 -15.07
C ILE A 51 -3.24 1.75 -15.90
N GLU A 52 -2.59 1.67 -17.07
CA GLU A 52 -2.56 2.75 -18.05
C GLU A 52 -3.82 2.69 -18.92
N LEU A 53 -4.53 3.81 -19.05
CA LEU A 53 -5.85 3.87 -19.71
C LEU A 53 -5.79 4.36 -21.16
N ASN A 54 -4.65 4.81 -21.68
CA ASN A 54 -4.42 5.19 -23.09
C ASN A 54 -5.61 5.85 -23.80
N GLY A 55 -6.27 6.81 -23.13
CA GLY A 55 -7.39 7.59 -23.65
C GLY A 55 -8.73 6.84 -23.81
N LYS A 56 -8.82 5.56 -23.44
CA LYS A 56 -10.10 4.86 -23.34
C LYS A 56 -10.73 5.18 -21.99
N LYS A 57 -11.91 5.82 -22.00
CA LYS A 57 -12.75 5.91 -20.80
C LYS A 57 -13.08 4.48 -20.36
N VAL A 58 -12.60 4.12 -19.17
CA VAL A 58 -13.09 2.99 -18.38
C VAL A 58 -14.48 3.29 -17.83
#